data_AF-A0AA47GAX7-F1
#
_entry.id   AF-A0AA47GAX7-F1
#
_cell.length_a   1.000
_cell.length_b   1.000
_cell.length_c   1.000
_cell.angle_alpha   90.00
_cell.angle_beta   90.00
_cell.angle_gamma   90.00
#
_symmetry.space_group_name_H-M   'P 1'
#
loop_
_entity.id
_entity.type
_entity.pdbx_description
1 polymer ?
#
loop_
_entity_poly.entity_id
_entity_poly.type
_entity_poly.pdbx_seq_one_letter_code
_entity_poly.pdbx_strand_id
1 'polypeptide(L)'
;MDATNIDFSTVSDDLGFRYGKADAPVKLYAYLNVECPFSRKFEQQNTAIIQEFVEAGKVQYIVKPINRPTGHLCKGNVMHSYLTYDDPENAFKQLTEMFATRQEWTELDEAGVAAYAENQLGYTKQDNDETQEAIKAEAVEVGAKTVPTAYVFGQAFDEHENNETIREWFNAAYQTATATEVYDFGTDKLDLDQVTDKRAIKYGQDDAPIKVTEYINFRCQGSKNFEDAVSEKLEGLADEGKIQRIIKHVDIDKAGLAKGEVINRFVDYKDQEKAYKQFKEIFARHGEWKTTDFGGIVDYAIETLSYQYQGNRLQNDVVKAEFEALGGTATPTIVVNNDKAFVGPNAAAELINYLDEQIAQ
;
A
#
# COMPACT_ATOMS: atom_id res chain seq x y z
N MET A 1 -9.87 0.75 -15.30
CA MET A 1 -9.08 2.00 -15.18
C MET A 1 -7.60 1.72 -15.47
N ASP A 2 -6.82 2.68 -16.00
CA ASP A 2 -5.34 2.59 -16.04
C ASP A 2 -4.76 3.19 -14.75
N ALA A 3 -4.38 2.33 -13.81
CA ALA A 3 -3.87 2.75 -12.49
C ALA A 3 -2.40 3.18 -12.50
N THR A 4 -1.68 3.02 -13.62
CA THR A 4 -0.21 3.21 -13.67
C THR A 4 0.25 4.65 -13.51
N ASN A 5 -0.64 5.63 -13.66
CA ASN A 5 -0.35 7.06 -13.61
C ASN A 5 -1.16 7.80 -12.52
N ILE A 6 -1.66 7.09 -11.51
CA ILE A 6 -2.46 7.69 -10.44
C ILE A 6 -1.58 7.90 -9.20
N ASP A 7 -1.46 9.14 -8.75
CA ASP A 7 -0.64 9.53 -7.60
C ASP A 7 -1.51 10.21 -6.54
N PHE A 8 -1.79 9.49 -5.46
CA PHE A 8 -2.59 9.99 -4.34
C PHE A 8 -1.75 10.61 -3.23
N SER A 9 -0.45 10.84 -3.42
CA SER A 9 0.40 11.44 -2.39
C SER A 9 0.01 12.88 -2.01
N THR A 10 -0.75 13.57 -2.87
CA THR A 10 -1.21 14.95 -2.65
C THR A 10 -2.73 15.07 -2.43
N VAL A 11 -3.45 13.95 -2.25
CA VAL A 11 -4.90 13.98 -2.03
C VAL A 11 -5.24 14.67 -0.70
N SER A 12 -6.21 15.58 -0.73
CA SER A 12 -6.72 16.30 0.43
C SER A 12 -7.79 15.50 1.17
N ASP A 13 -7.75 15.55 2.49
CA ASP A 13 -8.82 15.05 3.36
C ASP A 13 -10.00 16.03 3.45
N ASP A 14 -9.78 17.30 3.09
CA ASP A 14 -10.71 18.38 3.35
C ASP A 14 -11.73 18.60 2.21
N LEU A 15 -11.43 18.14 1.00
CA LEU A 15 -12.30 18.31 -0.16
C LEU A 15 -13.36 17.21 -0.26
N GLY A 16 -14.61 17.63 -0.50
CA GLY A 16 -15.78 16.77 -0.55
C GLY A 16 -16.44 16.61 0.82
N PHE A 17 -17.17 15.51 1.02
CA PHE A 17 -17.76 15.19 2.32
C PHE A 17 -17.12 13.95 2.94
N ARG A 18 -17.05 13.93 4.28
CA ARG A 18 -16.33 12.92 5.06
C ARG A 18 -17.28 12.10 5.91
N TYR A 19 -17.73 10.95 5.39
CA TYR A 19 -18.64 10.05 6.07
C TYR A 19 -17.89 9.11 7.03
N GLY A 20 -18.40 8.94 8.26
CA GLY A 20 -17.74 8.16 9.32
C GLY A 20 -16.91 9.00 10.30
N LYS A 21 -16.25 8.32 11.25
CA LYS A 21 -15.51 8.99 12.33
C LYS A 21 -14.31 9.78 11.81
N ALA A 22 -14.15 11.01 12.30
CA ALA A 22 -13.05 11.90 11.91
C ALA A 22 -11.66 11.35 12.25
N ASP A 23 -11.55 10.65 13.38
CA ASP A 23 -10.35 10.00 13.88
C ASP A 23 -10.15 8.58 13.33
N ALA A 24 -10.98 8.13 12.38
CA ALA A 24 -10.77 6.83 11.77
C ALA A 24 -9.39 6.82 11.08
N PRO A 25 -8.58 5.79 11.35
CA PRO A 25 -7.16 5.74 11.04
C PRO A 25 -6.89 5.51 9.54
N VAL A 26 -7.86 4.96 8.80
CA VAL A 26 -7.78 4.74 7.36
C VAL A 26 -8.69 5.73 6.65
N LYS A 27 -8.21 6.34 5.57
CA LYS A 27 -9.01 7.15 4.65
C LYS A 27 -9.24 6.39 3.35
N LEU A 28 -10.51 6.29 2.94
CA LEU A 28 -10.91 5.84 1.61
C LEU A 28 -11.35 7.07 0.83
N TYR A 29 -10.73 7.35 -0.30
CA TYR A 29 -11.13 8.46 -1.17
C TYR A 29 -11.89 7.90 -2.37
N ALA A 30 -12.98 8.54 -2.78
CA ALA A 30 -13.68 8.17 -4.01
C ALA A 30 -14.13 9.38 -4.82
N TYR A 31 -13.64 9.45 -6.06
CA TYR A 31 -14.14 10.37 -7.07
C TYR A 31 -15.33 9.72 -7.78
N LEU A 32 -16.51 10.32 -7.63
CA LEU A 32 -17.77 9.79 -8.15
C LEU A 32 -18.51 10.86 -8.94
N ASN A 33 -19.34 10.44 -9.89
CA ASN A 33 -20.37 11.31 -10.46
C ASN A 33 -21.71 10.59 -10.37
N VAL A 34 -22.73 11.24 -9.81
CA VAL A 34 -24.03 10.59 -9.54
C VAL A 34 -24.83 10.24 -10.80
N GLU A 35 -24.47 10.81 -11.95
CA GLU A 35 -24.99 10.42 -13.25
C GLU A 35 -24.21 9.25 -13.88
N CYS A 36 -23.05 8.88 -13.35
CA CYS A 36 -22.28 7.78 -13.93
C CYS A 36 -22.89 6.42 -13.55
N PRO A 37 -23.29 5.58 -14.53
CA PRO A 37 -23.80 4.23 -14.22
C PRO A 37 -22.75 3.34 -13.56
N PHE A 38 -21.45 3.56 -13.83
CA PHE A 38 -20.35 2.84 -13.19
C PHE A 38 -20.14 3.29 -11.74
N SER A 39 -20.27 4.59 -11.44
CA SER A 39 -20.25 5.07 -10.05
C SER A 39 -21.42 4.53 -9.25
N ARG A 40 -22.61 4.42 -9.87
CA ARG A 40 -23.76 3.73 -9.25
C ARG A 40 -23.44 2.26 -8.96
N LYS A 41 -22.86 1.56 -9.93
CA LYS A 41 -22.50 0.14 -9.78
C LYS A 41 -21.47 -0.04 -8.64
N PHE A 42 -20.46 0.83 -8.58
CA PHE A 42 -19.48 0.87 -7.49
C PHE A 42 -20.15 0.98 -6.12
N GLU A 43 -21.05 1.94 -5.92
CA GLU A 43 -21.80 2.05 -4.65
C GLU A 43 -22.60 0.78 -4.37
N GLN A 44 -23.41 0.32 -5.34
CA GLN A 44 -24.25 -0.86 -5.14
C GLN A 44 -23.47 -2.12 -4.71
N GLN A 45 -22.24 -2.28 -5.21
CA GLN A 45 -21.39 -3.41 -4.87
C GLN A 45 -20.65 -3.21 -3.54
N ASN A 46 -20.16 -2.00 -3.29
CA ASN A 46 -19.17 -1.74 -2.24
C ASN A 46 -19.74 -1.07 -1.00
N THR A 47 -20.93 -0.44 -1.04
CA THR A 47 -21.49 0.29 0.11
C THR A 47 -21.58 -0.59 1.35
N ALA A 48 -21.99 -1.86 1.23
CA ALA A 48 -22.13 -2.75 2.38
C ALA A 48 -20.79 -2.99 3.12
N ILE A 49 -19.70 -3.20 2.38
CA ILE A 49 -18.38 -3.39 2.99
C ILE A 49 -17.78 -2.07 3.47
N ILE A 50 -17.99 -0.96 2.75
CA ILE A 50 -17.55 0.36 3.18
C ILE A 50 -18.24 0.72 4.51
N GLN A 51 -19.56 0.54 4.60
CA GLN A 51 -20.33 0.78 5.82
C GLN A 51 -19.86 -0.08 6.98
N GLU A 52 -19.61 -1.38 6.77
CA GLU A 52 -19.09 -2.25 7.83
C GLU A 52 -17.81 -1.68 8.48
N PHE A 53 -16.86 -1.17 7.68
CA PHE A 53 -15.62 -0.61 8.19
C PHE A 53 -15.78 0.82 8.74
N VAL A 54 -16.69 1.62 8.17
CA VAL A 54 -17.04 2.96 8.66
C VAL A 54 -17.72 2.89 10.03
N GLU A 55 -18.72 2.02 10.19
CA GLU A 55 -19.43 1.80 11.45
C GLU A 55 -18.51 1.25 12.53
N ALA A 56 -17.58 0.38 12.16
CA ALA A 56 -16.52 -0.10 13.06
C ALA A 56 -15.50 0.99 13.43
N GLY A 57 -15.57 2.19 12.84
CA GLY A 57 -14.64 3.30 13.06
C GLY A 57 -13.24 3.05 12.48
N LYS A 58 -13.11 2.10 11.56
CA LYS A 58 -11.83 1.69 10.98
C LYS A 58 -11.44 2.54 9.78
N VAL A 59 -12.44 2.94 8.99
CA VAL A 59 -12.30 3.72 7.76
C VAL A 59 -13.15 4.98 7.87
N GLN A 60 -12.62 6.11 7.40
CA GLN A 60 -13.43 7.27 7.04
C GLN A 60 -13.57 7.29 5.53
N TYR A 61 -14.81 7.43 5.05
CA TYR A 61 -15.12 7.48 3.63
C TYR A 61 -15.19 8.94 3.15
N ILE A 62 -14.21 9.37 2.37
CA ILE A 62 -14.10 10.71 1.82
C ILE A 62 -14.58 10.69 0.38
N VAL A 63 -15.80 11.18 0.18
CA VAL A 63 -16.45 11.18 -1.13
C VAL A 63 -16.24 12.54 -1.79
N LYS A 64 -15.77 12.50 -3.03
CA LYS A 64 -15.45 13.65 -3.87
C LYS A 64 -16.34 13.61 -5.12
N PRO A 65 -17.58 14.14 -5.06
CA PRO A 65 -18.43 14.28 -6.23
C PRO A 65 -17.73 15.20 -7.23
N ILE A 66 -17.44 14.70 -8.44
CA ILE A 66 -16.68 15.44 -9.44
C ILE A 66 -17.56 15.86 -10.60
N ASN A 67 -17.59 17.17 -10.83
CA ASN A 67 -18.27 17.75 -11.97
C ASN A 67 -17.57 17.41 -13.29
N ARG A 68 -18.37 16.97 -14.27
CA ARG A 68 -17.94 16.71 -15.65
C ARG A 68 -18.75 17.65 -16.56
N PRO A 69 -18.19 18.78 -17.01
CA PRO A 69 -18.95 19.85 -17.68
C PRO A 69 -19.36 19.51 -19.12
N THR A 70 -18.88 18.40 -19.67
CA THR A 70 -19.15 17.99 -21.05
C THR A 70 -19.73 16.58 -21.11
N GLY A 71 -20.69 16.39 -22.02
CA GLY A 71 -21.28 15.08 -22.28
C GLY A 71 -22.36 14.69 -21.26
N HIS A 72 -22.73 13.42 -21.29
CA HIS A 72 -23.86 12.85 -20.54
C HIS A 72 -23.65 12.78 -19.02
N LEU A 73 -22.63 13.43 -18.44
CA LEU A 73 -22.40 13.46 -16.99
C LEU A 73 -22.70 14.84 -16.38
N CYS A 74 -23.15 15.79 -17.20
CA CYS A 74 -23.39 17.16 -16.78
C CYS A 74 -24.61 17.31 -15.86
N LYS A 75 -25.60 16.42 -15.95
CA LYS A 75 -26.77 16.42 -15.05
C LYS A 75 -26.37 15.97 -13.64
N GLY A 76 -25.34 15.13 -13.54
CA GLY A 76 -24.68 14.81 -12.28
C GLY A 76 -24.18 16.06 -11.56
N ASN A 77 -23.67 17.05 -12.30
CA ASN A 77 -23.19 18.31 -11.72
C ASN A 77 -24.32 19.10 -11.05
N VAL A 78 -25.52 19.07 -11.65
CA VAL A 78 -26.71 19.70 -11.06
C VAL A 78 -27.02 19.05 -9.72
N MET A 79 -27.07 17.72 -9.66
CA MET A 79 -27.32 16.99 -8.41
C MET A 79 -26.23 17.22 -7.35
N HIS A 80 -24.95 17.29 -7.75
CA HIS A 80 -23.87 17.57 -6.81
C HIS A 80 -24.04 18.91 -6.08
N SER A 81 -24.67 19.91 -6.71
CA SER A 81 -24.96 21.22 -6.08
C SER A 81 -25.98 21.16 -4.94
N TYR A 82 -26.61 20.00 -4.69
CA TYR A 82 -27.56 19.79 -3.58
C TYR A 82 -26.97 18.96 -2.43
N LEU A 83 -25.70 18.51 -2.54
CA LEU A 83 -25.04 17.72 -1.49
C LEU A 83 -24.57 18.60 -0.34
N THR A 84 -24.99 18.24 0.87
CA THR A 84 -24.73 18.99 2.11
C THR A 84 -23.38 18.62 2.75
N TYR A 85 -22.26 19.13 2.22
CA TYR A 85 -20.92 18.70 2.66
C TYR A 85 -20.63 18.93 4.16
N ASP A 86 -21.24 19.94 4.76
CA ASP A 86 -21.13 20.25 6.19
C ASP A 86 -21.96 19.30 7.09
N ASP A 87 -22.85 18.49 6.51
CA ASP A 87 -23.55 17.38 7.17
C ASP A 87 -23.26 16.07 6.42
N PRO A 88 -22.09 15.43 6.65
CA PRO A 88 -21.67 14.27 5.86
C PRO A 88 -22.59 13.05 5.96
N GLU A 89 -23.32 12.91 7.07
CA GLU A 89 -24.32 11.86 7.26
C GLU A 89 -25.52 12.10 6.33
N ASN A 90 -25.98 13.35 6.24
CA ASN A 90 -27.02 13.71 5.28
C ASN A 90 -26.52 13.65 3.84
N ALA A 91 -25.31 14.15 3.54
CA ALA A 91 -24.70 14.06 2.22
C ALA A 91 -24.59 12.61 1.72
N PHE A 92 -24.24 11.67 2.60
CA PHE A 92 -24.17 10.25 2.24
C PHE A 92 -25.56 9.65 1.94
N LYS A 93 -26.59 10.03 2.70
CA LYS A 93 -28.00 9.66 2.39
C LYS A 93 -28.44 10.25 1.06
N GLN A 94 -28.14 11.53 0.82
CA GLN A 94 -28.44 12.21 -0.44
C GLN A 94 -27.74 11.52 -1.62
N LEU A 95 -26.46 11.20 -1.50
CA LEU A 95 -25.70 10.46 -2.51
C LEU A 95 -26.38 9.11 -2.85
N THR A 96 -26.74 8.35 -1.81
CA THR A 96 -27.38 7.04 -1.95
C THR A 96 -28.73 7.17 -2.66
N GLU A 97 -29.55 8.15 -2.26
CA GLU A 97 -30.85 8.42 -2.86
C GLU A 97 -30.73 8.91 -4.31
N MET A 98 -29.76 9.77 -4.62
CA MET A 98 -29.46 10.21 -5.99
C MET A 98 -29.12 9.02 -6.90
N PHE A 99 -28.32 8.05 -6.43
CA PHE A 99 -28.04 6.83 -7.18
C PHE A 99 -29.25 5.90 -7.30
N ALA A 100 -30.07 5.78 -6.26
CA ALA A 100 -31.27 4.95 -6.25
C ALA A 100 -32.34 5.46 -7.24
N THR A 101 -32.55 6.77 -7.26
CA THR A 101 -33.54 7.48 -8.11
C THR A 101 -33.00 7.85 -9.49
N ARG A 102 -31.76 7.46 -9.81
CA ARG A 102 -31.05 7.87 -11.04
C ARG A 102 -31.88 7.77 -12.32
N GLN A 103 -32.65 6.69 -12.46
CA GLN A 103 -33.44 6.43 -13.67
C GLN A 103 -34.60 7.41 -13.86
N GLU A 104 -35.02 8.11 -12.80
CA GLU A 104 -36.16 9.04 -12.83
C GLU A 104 -35.73 10.42 -13.33
N TRP A 105 -34.55 10.88 -12.93
CA TRP A 105 -34.09 12.23 -13.27
C TRP A 105 -33.10 12.28 -14.44
N THR A 106 -32.47 11.16 -14.82
CA THR A 106 -31.46 11.17 -15.91
C THR A 106 -32.03 11.47 -17.29
N GLU A 107 -33.35 11.35 -17.50
CA GLU A 107 -34.03 11.68 -18.76
C GLU A 107 -34.43 13.17 -18.84
N LEU A 108 -34.41 13.88 -17.70
CA LEU A 108 -34.75 15.29 -17.63
C LEU A 108 -33.61 16.17 -18.17
N ASP A 109 -33.92 17.40 -18.55
CA ASP A 109 -32.89 18.43 -18.77
C ASP A 109 -32.37 18.97 -17.43
N GLU A 110 -31.32 19.81 -17.44
CA GLU A 110 -30.69 20.32 -16.21
C GLU A 110 -31.67 21.10 -15.32
N ALA A 111 -32.59 21.86 -15.93
CA ALA A 111 -33.65 22.57 -15.21
C ALA A 111 -34.64 21.59 -14.55
N GLY A 112 -35.02 20.53 -15.26
CA GLY A 112 -35.86 19.46 -14.72
C GLY A 112 -35.18 18.68 -13.60
N VAL A 113 -33.86 18.43 -13.70
CA VAL A 113 -33.07 17.79 -12.64
C VAL A 113 -33.03 18.66 -11.38
N ALA A 114 -32.83 19.97 -11.52
CA ALA A 114 -32.91 20.91 -10.41
C ALA A 114 -34.31 20.90 -9.77
N ALA A 115 -35.37 20.98 -10.58
CA ALA A 115 -36.74 20.91 -10.09
C ALA A 115 -37.08 19.56 -9.42
N TYR A 116 -36.49 18.46 -9.89
CA TYR A 116 -36.64 17.15 -9.26
C TYR A 116 -35.96 17.12 -7.88
N ALA A 117 -34.71 17.61 -7.78
CA ALA A 117 -34.00 17.71 -6.51
C ALA A 117 -34.77 18.56 -5.48
N GLU A 118 -35.32 19.71 -5.89
CA GLU A 118 -36.05 20.61 -4.99
C GLU A 118 -37.45 20.10 -4.63
N ASN A 119 -38.24 19.67 -5.62
CA ASN A 119 -39.67 19.39 -5.41
C ASN A 119 -39.98 17.93 -5.09
N GLN A 120 -39.17 16.99 -5.57
CA GLN A 120 -39.38 15.55 -5.33
C GLN A 120 -38.51 15.05 -4.18
N LEU A 121 -37.22 15.40 -4.16
CA LEU A 121 -36.30 14.99 -3.09
C LEU A 121 -36.29 15.96 -1.91
N GLY A 122 -36.84 17.17 -2.06
CA GLY A 122 -36.89 18.17 -0.99
C GLY A 122 -35.53 18.77 -0.64
N TYR A 123 -34.55 18.70 -1.54
CA TYR A 123 -33.20 19.20 -1.30
C TYR A 123 -33.12 20.70 -1.51
N THR A 124 -32.23 21.34 -0.75
CA THR A 124 -31.90 22.76 -0.91
C THR A 124 -30.55 22.88 -1.60
N LYS A 125 -30.44 23.78 -2.57
CA LYS A 125 -29.17 24.03 -3.26
C LYS A 125 -28.12 24.58 -2.29
N GLN A 126 -26.88 24.11 -2.43
CA GLN A 126 -25.73 24.43 -1.60
C GLN A 126 -24.75 25.32 -2.38
N ASP A 127 -23.90 26.05 -1.64
CA ASP A 127 -22.83 26.88 -2.21
C ASP A 127 -21.49 26.13 -2.13
N ASN A 128 -21.29 25.19 -3.07
CA ASN A 128 -20.12 24.31 -3.11
C ASN A 128 -19.20 24.60 -4.31
N ASP A 129 -19.39 25.71 -5.02
CA ASP A 129 -18.74 25.95 -6.32
C ASP A 129 -17.20 26.00 -6.20
N GLU A 130 -16.67 26.68 -5.17
CA GLU A 130 -15.23 26.72 -4.91
C GLU A 130 -14.66 25.33 -4.60
N THR A 131 -15.35 24.55 -3.75
CA THR A 131 -14.97 23.18 -3.42
C THR A 131 -15.01 22.27 -4.65
N GLN A 132 -15.99 22.44 -5.54
CA GLN A 132 -16.11 21.66 -6.77
C GLN A 132 -14.97 21.90 -7.75
N GLU A 133 -14.54 23.14 -7.94
CA GLU A 133 -13.35 23.42 -8.77
C GLU A 133 -12.06 22.89 -8.12
N ALA A 134 -11.95 22.93 -6.79
CA ALA A 134 -10.83 22.33 -6.07
C ALA A 134 -10.79 20.80 -6.23
N ILE A 135 -11.93 20.09 -6.09
CA ILE A 135 -12.03 18.64 -6.31
C ILE A 135 -11.59 18.28 -7.74
N LYS A 136 -12.00 19.08 -8.73
CA LYS A 136 -11.66 18.85 -10.13
C LYS A 136 -10.18 19.08 -10.40
N ALA A 137 -9.56 20.11 -9.80
CA ALA A 137 -8.13 20.35 -9.89
C ALA A 137 -7.33 19.20 -9.26
N GLU A 138 -7.71 18.77 -8.06
CA GLU A 138 -7.11 17.62 -7.37
C GLU A 138 -7.22 16.35 -8.22
N ALA A 139 -8.39 16.05 -8.78
CA ALA A 139 -8.59 14.88 -9.63
C ALA A 139 -7.68 14.87 -10.87
N VAL A 140 -7.37 16.04 -11.44
CA VAL A 140 -6.40 16.16 -12.54
C VAL A 140 -4.99 15.90 -12.04
N GLU A 141 -4.62 16.48 -10.90
CA GLU A 141 -3.29 16.34 -10.29
C GLU A 141 -2.99 14.88 -9.94
N VAL A 142 -3.91 14.19 -9.28
CA VAL A 142 -3.74 12.80 -8.88
C VAL A 142 -3.92 11.81 -10.03
N GLY A 143 -4.32 12.27 -11.23
CA GLY A 143 -4.52 11.40 -12.39
C GLY A 143 -5.86 10.64 -12.42
N ALA A 144 -6.85 11.03 -11.62
CA ALA A 144 -8.21 10.47 -11.59
C ALA A 144 -9.05 10.92 -12.82
N LYS A 145 -8.69 10.39 -14.00
CA LYS A 145 -9.28 10.75 -15.29
C LYS A 145 -10.71 10.21 -15.49
N THR A 146 -11.07 9.12 -14.82
CA THR A 146 -12.36 8.43 -14.96
C THR A 146 -13.14 8.44 -13.65
N VAL A 147 -14.43 8.11 -13.71
CA VAL A 147 -15.25 7.87 -12.52
C VAL A 147 -16.00 6.53 -12.70
N PRO A 148 -16.10 5.70 -11.67
CA PRO A 148 -15.54 5.88 -10.32
C PRO A 148 -14.01 5.74 -10.33
N THR A 149 -13.35 6.41 -9.39
CA THR A 149 -11.95 6.14 -9.06
C THR A 149 -11.83 6.25 -7.56
N ALA A 150 -11.57 5.11 -6.92
CA ALA A 150 -11.41 5.00 -5.48
C ALA A 150 -9.96 4.68 -5.14
N TYR A 151 -9.55 5.04 -3.92
CA TYR A 151 -8.21 4.79 -3.42
C TYR A 151 -8.19 4.50 -1.93
N VAL A 152 -7.46 3.45 -1.60
CA VAL A 152 -7.09 3.13 -0.21
C VAL A 152 -5.72 2.48 -0.21
N PHE A 153 -4.83 2.91 0.69
CA PHE A 153 -3.59 2.19 0.99
C PHE A 153 -2.70 1.85 -0.22
N GLY A 154 -2.47 2.83 -1.10
CA GLY A 154 -1.66 2.63 -2.30
C GLY A 154 -2.34 1.83 -3.41
N GLN A 155 -3.63 1.48 -3.25
CA GLN A 155 -4.41 0.75 -4.24
C GLN A 155 -5.48 1.68 -4.81
N ALA A 156 -5.41 1.92 -6.12
CA ALA A 156 -6.46 2.62 -6.86
C ALA A 156 -7.36 1.57 -7.53
N PHE A 157 -8.68 1.73 -7.45
CA PHE A 157 -9.64 0.77 -7.98
C PHE A 157 -10.94 1.43 -8.48
N ASP A 158 -11.73 0.67 -9.24
CA ASP A 158 -13.02 1.08 -9.82
C ASP A 158 -14.10 0.01 -9.54
N GLU A 159 -15.23 0.05 -10.25
CA GLU A 159 -16.37 -0.87 -10.08
C GLU A 159 -16.11 -2.32 -10.54
N HIS A 160 -14.91 -2.64 -11.03
CA HIS A 160 -14.54 -4.02 -11.36
C HIS A 160 -13.91 -4.76 -10.18
N GLU A 161 -13.45 -4.05 -9.16
CA GLU A 161 -12.82 -4.69 -8.00
C GLU A 161 -13.87 -5.39 -7.13
N ASN A 162 -13.49 -6.54 -6.56
CA ASN A 162 -14.40 -7.36 -5.77
C ASN A 162 -14.30 -7.05 -4.26
N ASN A 163 -15.37 -7.36 -3.53
CA ASN A 163 -15.47 -7.05 -2.10
C ASN A 163 -14.45 -7.81 -1.23
N GLU A 164 -13.96 -8.98 -1.66
CA GLU A 164 -12.95 -9.74 -0.92
C GLU A 164 -11.60 -9.02 -0.96
N THR A 165 -11.16 -8.60 -2.15
CA THR A 165 -9.95 -7.78 -2.32
C THR A 165 -10.05 -6.47 -1.53
N ILE A 166 -11.18 -5.75 -1.63
CA ILE A 166 -11.39 -4.48 -0.90
C ILE A 166 -11.30 -4.71 0.61
N ARG A 167 -11.84 -5.83 1.11
CA ARG A 167 -11.75 -6.21 2.52
C ARG A 167 -10.31 -6.38 2.96
N GLU A 168 -9.52 -7.10 2.16
CA GLU A 168 -8.10 -7.32 2.44
C GLU A 168 -7.37 -5.98 2.52
N TRP A 169 -7.62 -5.05 1.60
CA TRP A 169 -7.00 -3.72 1.63
C TRP A 169 -7.44 -2.87 2.81
N PHE A 170 -8.71 -2.89 3.20
CA PHE A 170 -9.15 -2.16 4.41
C PHE A 170 -8.54 -2.74 5.68
N ASN A 171 -8.48 -4.07 5.80
CA ASN A 171 -7.81 -4.71 6.93
C ASN A 171 -6.32 -4.37 6.95
N ALA A 172 -5.63 -4.39 5.79
CA ALA A 172 -4.24 -4.00 5.64
C ALA A 172 -3.98 -2.57 6.12
N ALA A 173 -4.79 -1.65 5.62
CA ALA A 173 -4.71 -0.24 5.92
C ALA A 173 -4.95 -0.01 7.41
N TYR A 174 -5.97 -0.66 7.98
CA TYR A 174 -6.34 -0.52 9.38
C TYR A 174 -5.24 -1.07 10.29
N GLN A 175 -4.73 -2.27 10.03
CA GLN A 175 -3.61 -2.84 10.77
C GLN A 175 -2.37 -1.93 10.73
N THR A 176 -2.09 -1.33 9.57
CA THR A 176 -0.94 -0.41 9.42
C THR A 176 -1.16 0.89 10.19
N ALA A 177 -2.36 1.47 10.11
CA ALA A 177 -2.67 2.77 10.70
C ALA A 177 -3.03 2.71 12.20
N THR A 178 -3.46 1.54 12.71
CA THR A 178 -3.78 1.31 14.14
C THR A 178 -2.76 0.47 14.89
N ALA A 179 -1.59 0.25 14.30
CA ALA A 179 -0.46 -0.22 15.08
C ALA A 179 -0.19 0.80 16.20
N THR A 180 -0.81 0.58 17.37
CA THR A 180 -0.62 1.31 18.63
C THR A 180 0.58 0.81 19.41
N GLU A 181 1.18 -0.28 18.95
CA GLU A 181 2.63 -0.38 19.13
C GLU A 181 3.22 0.78 18.34
N VAL A 182 3.64 1.81 19.07
CA VAL A 182 4.98 2.35 18.77
C VAL A 182 5.82 1.11 18.61
N TYR A 183 6.13 0.71 17.37
CA TYR A 183 7.13 -0.31 17.14
C TYR A 183 8.36 0.28 17.80
N ASP A 184 8.62 -0.18 19.02
CA ASP A 184 9.83 0.10 19.72
C ASP A 184 10.86 -0.72 18.97
N PHE A 185 11.39 -0.11 17.92
CA PHE A 185 12.52 -0.58 17.14
C PHE A 185 13.81 -0.62 17.99
N GLY A 186 13.68 -0.33 19.29
CA GLY A 186 14.68 -0.52 20.30
C GLY A 186 15.33 -1.89 20.18
N THR A 187 16.61 -1.84 19.82
CA THR A 187 17.50 -2.99 19.73
C THR A 187 17.60 -3.74 21.06
N ASP A 188 17.22 -3.08 22.16
CA ASP A 188 17.18 -3.59 23.53
C ASP A 188 16.07 -4.63 23.78
N LYS A 189 15.15 -4.82 22.83
CA LYS A 189 14.11 -5.85 22.88
C LYS A 189 14.42 -7.11 22.08
N LEU A 190 15.54 -7.13 21.36
CA LEU A 190 15.90 -8.26 20.52
C LEU A 190 16.69 -9.33 21.31
N ASP A 191 16.27 -10.59 21.18
CA ASP A 191 17.04 -11.74 21.67
C ASP A 191 18.04 -12.19 20.61
N LEU A 192 19.22 -11.56 20.60
CA LEU A 192 20.23 -11.76 19.56
C LEU A 192 20.82 -13.18 19.54
N ASP A 193 20.64 -13.97 20.61
CA ASP A 193 21.07 -15.37 20.68
C ASP A 193 20.31 -16.27 19.70
N GLN A 194 19.16 -15.81 19.17
CA GLN A 194 18.36 -16.55 18.18
C GLN A 194 18.92 -16.45 16.75
N VAL A 195 19.84 -15.53 16.49
CA VAL A 195 20.31 -15.24 15.13
C VAL A 195 21.30 -16.32 14.66
N THR A 196 20.99 -16.93 13.51
CA THR A 196 21.83 -17.97 12.89
C THR A 196 22.33 -17.57 11.50
N ASP A 197 23.33 -18.28 10.97
CA ASP A 197 23.83 -18.08 9.59
C ASP A 197 23.15 -19.00 8.55
N LYS A 198 22.16 -19.81 8.98
CA LYS A 198 21.50 -20.82 8.16
C LYS A 198 20.37 -20.20 7.34
N ARG A 199 20.02 -20.89 6.24
CA ARG A 199 18.83 -20.57 5.42
C ARG A 199 18.87 -19.14 4.85
N ALA A 200 20.08 -18.70 4.54
CA ALA A 200 20.40 -17.35 4.10
C ALA A 200 21.11 -17.38 2.75
N ILE A 201 21.11 -16.23 2.08
CA ILE A 201 22.04 -15.89 1.01
C ILE A 201 23.28 -15.32 1.70
N LYS A 202 24.45 -15.87 1.42
CA LYS A 202 25.73 -15.46 1.98
C LYS A 202 26.57 -14.79 0.90
N TYR A 203 27.15 -13.65 1.24
CA TYR A 203 28.09 -12.93 0.38
C TYR A 203 29.32 -12.52 1.19
N GLY A 204 30.51 -12.77 0.66
CA GLY A 204 31.77 -12.66 1.40
C GLY A 204 32.21 -13.98 2.07
N GLN A 205 33.38 -13.93 2.70
CA GLN A 205 34.08 -15.12 3.22
C GLN A 205 33.42 -15.67 4.50
N ASP A 206 33.32 -17.00 4.63
CA ASP A 206 32.73 -17.67 5.80
C ASP A 206 33.51 -17.43 7.11
N ASP A 207 34.79 -17.07 7.03
CA ASP A 207 35.65 -16.73 8.16
C ASP A 207 35.82 -15.22 8.39
N ALA A 208 35.12 -14.37 7.62
CA ALA A 208 35.15 -12.93 7.84
C ALA A 208 34.75 -12.58 9.29
N PRO A 209 35.49 -11.67 9.95
CA PRO A 209 35.37 -11.42 11.40
C PRO A 209 34.08 -10.73 11.81
N ILE A 210 33.39 -10.06 10.87
CA ILE A 210 32.13 -9.37 11.12
C ILE A 210 31.03 -10.04 10.29
N LYS A 211 29.97 -10.52 10.94
CA LYS A 211 28.78 -11.08 10.31
C LYS A 211 27.66 -10.05 10.36
N VAL A 212 27.14 -9.67 9.20
CA VAL A 212 26.00 -8.75 9.06
C VAL A 212 24.80 -9.57 8.62
N THR A 213 23.92 -9.91 9.56
CA THR A 213 22.68 -10.64 9.30
C THR A 213 21.54 -9.68 8.99
N GLU A 214 20.89 -9.87 7.86
CA GLU A 214 19.90 -8.93 7.31
C GLU A 214 18.56 -9.65 7.17
N TYR A 215 17.58 -9.31 8.00
CA TYR A 215 16.20 -9.75 7.84
C TYR A 215 15.48 -8.74 6.94
N ILE A 216 15.22 -9.15 5.70
CA ILE A 216 14.61 -8.33 4.66
C ILE A 216 13.37 -9.00 4.09
N ASN A 217 12.48 -8.23 3.48
CA ASN A 217 11.39 -8.79 2.69
C ASN A 217 11.47 -8.21 1.28
N PHE A 218 11.48 -9.07 0.26
CA PHE A 218 11.65 -8.63 -1.13
C PHE A 218 10.61 -7.61 -1.59
N ARG A 219 9.39 -7.61 -1.03
CA ARG A 219 8.37 -6.60 -1.36
C ARG A 219 8.61 -5.31 -0.57
N CYS A 220 9.14 -5.36 0.64
CA CYS A 220 9.21 -4.18 1.51
C CYS A 220 9.99 -3.02 0.86
N GLN A 221 9.35 -1.84 0.77
CA GLN A 221 10.00 -0.63 0.27
C GLN A 221 11.15 -0.19 1.20
N GLY A 222 11.01 -0.38 2.51
CA GLY A 222 12.09 -0.12 3.47
C GLY A 222 13.32 -0.99 3.23
N SER A 223 13.13 -2.30 2.98
CA SER A 223 14.22 -3.21 2.64
C SER A 223 14.90 -2.82 1.33
N LYS A 224 14.12 -2.40 0.32
CA LYS A 224 14.69 -1.84 -0.91
C LYS A 224 15.55 -0.60 -0.64
N ASN A 225 15.00 0.38 0.09
CA ASN A 225 15.72 1.62 0.36
C ASN A 225 17.01 1.37 1.14
N PHE A 226 16.99 0.42 2.08
CA PHE A 226 18.18 -0.03 2.79
C PHE A 226 19.21 -0.62 1.83
N GLU A 227 18.82 -1.58 0.99
CA GLU A 227 19.72 -2.21 0.03
C GLU A 227 20.31 -1.18 -0.96
N ASP A 228 19.49 -0.28 -1.49
CA ASP A 228 19.92 0.80 -2.38
C ASP A 228 20.97 1.72 -1.70
N ALA A 229 20.88 1.90 -0.38
CA ALA A 229 21.78 2.77 0.38
C ALA A 229 23.09 2.09 0.80
N VAL A 230 23.07 0.79 1.10
CA VAL A 230 24.24 0.11 1.71
C VAL A 230 25.00 -0.81 0.76
N SER A 231 24.37 -1.25 -0.34
CA SER A 231 24.87 -2.34 -1.18
C SER A 231 26.34 -2.19 -1.58
N GLU A 232 26.70 -1.08 -2.23
CA GLU A 232 28.04 -0.89 -2.80
C GLU A 232 29.12 -0.95 -1.71
N LYS A 233 28.83 -0.34 -0.55
CA LYS A 233 29.75 -0.35 0.60
C LYS A 233 29.88 -1.74 1.20
N LEU A 234 28.77 -2.44 1.47
CA LEU A 234 28.82 -3.77 2.07
C LEU A 234 29.46 -4.80 1.13
N GLU A 235 29.26 -4.68 -0.18
CA GLU A 235 29.94 -5.49 -1.19
C GLU A 235 31.45 -5.28 -1.15
N GLY A 236 31.90 -4.02 -1.19
CA GLY A 236 33.35 -3.71 -1.10
C GLY A 236 33.99 -4.25 0.18
N LEU A 237 33.32 -4.11 1.32
CA LEU A 237 33.81 -4.65 2.59
C LEU A 237 33.83 -6.19 2.61
N ALA A 238 32.85 -6.84 1.99
CA ALA A 238 32.77 -8.30 1.92
C ALA A 238 33.84 -8.88 0.98
N ASP A 239 34.10 -8.21 -0.14
CA ASP A 239 35.14 -8.57 -1.10
C ASP A 239 36.55 -8.46 -0.49
N GLU A 240 36.74 -7.47 0.38
CA GLU A 240 37.97 -7.32 1.20
C GLU A 240 38.10 -8.35 2.34
N GLY A 241 37.09 -9.22 2.53
CA GLY A 241 37.06 -10.21 3.62
C GLY A 241 36.82 -9.62 5.00
N LYS A 242 36.42 -8.34 5.10
CA LYS A 242 36.18 -7.66 6.38
C LYS A 242 34.84 -8.04 6.98
N ILE A 243 33.82 -8.25 6.14
CA ILE A 243 32.49 -8.67 6.57
C ILE A 243 32.01 -9.90 5.77
N GLN A 244 31.00 -10.57 6.30
CA GLN A 244 30.12 -11.45 5.54
C GLN A 244 28.69 -10.98 5.68
N ARG A 245 27.99 -10.81 4.56
CA ARG A 245 26.55 -10.58 4.54
C ARG A 245 25.82 -11.91 4.68
N ILE A 246 24.81 -11.97 5.55
CA ILE A 246 23.93 -13.12 5.79
C ILE A 246 22.50 -12.64 5.59
N ILE A 247 21.99 -12.74 4.38
CA ILE A 247 20.72 -12.14 3.97
C ILE A 247 19.61 -13.18 4.07
N LYS A 248 18.54 -12.83 4.80
CA LYS A 248 17.39 -13.69 5.06
C LYS A 248 16.12 -13.00 4.58
N HIS A 249 15.45 -13.62 3.61
CA HIS A 249 14.06 -13.24 3.31
C HIS A 249 13.15 -13.71 4.45
N VAL A 250 12.40 -12.78 5.03
CA VAL A 250 11.40 -13.04 6.06
C VAL A 250 10.04 -12.56 5.60
N ASP A 251 9.04 -13.43 5.78
CA ASP A 251 7.64 -13.05 5.66
C ASP A 251 7.12 -12.55 7.00
N ILE A 252 6.44 -11.41 6.95
CA ILE A 252 5.78 -10.81 8.11
C ILE A 252 4.31 -10.78 7.75
N ASP A 253 3.44 -11.21 8.68
CA ASP A 253 1.97 -11.27 8.51
C ASP A 253 1.32 -9.88 8.48
N LYS A 254 1.86 -8.99 7.63
CA LYS A 254 1.34 -7.67 7.30
C LYS A 254 0.89 -7.70 5.84
N ALA A 255 -0.33 -7.25 5.61
CA ALA A 255 -0.94 -7.33 4.31
C ALA A 255 -0.12 -6.61 3.22
N GLY A 256 0.05 -7.30 2.09
CA GLY A 256 0.87 -6.87 0.96
C GLY A 256 2.34 -7.33 1.00
N LEU A 257 2.90 -7.78 2.13
CA LEU A 257 4.27 -8.32 2.18
C LEU A 257 4.38 -9.79 1.73
N ALA A 258 3.26 -10.53 1.75
CA ALA A 258 3.19 -11.91 1.29
C ALA A 258 3.66 -12.10 -0.18
N LYS A 259 3.61 -11.05 -1.00
CA LYS A 259 4.15 -11.05 -2.36
C LYS A 259 5.67 -11.29 -2.40
N GLY A 260 6.40 -10.84 -1.38
CA GLY A 260 7.82 -11.11 -1.25
C GLY A 260 8.11 -12.60 -1.01
N GLU A 261 7.21 -13.30 -0.32
CA GLU A 261 7.32 -14.75 -0.16
C GLU A 261 7.18 -15.49 -1.49
N VAL A 262 6.26 -15.05 -2.36
CA VAL A 262 6.05 -15.69 -3.67
C VAL A 262 7.31 -15.65 -4.52
N ILE A 263 7.95 -14.49 -4.67
CA ILE A 263 9.19 -14.38 -5.45
C ILE A 263 10.36 -15.11 -4.77
N ASN A 264 10.40 -15.17 -3.44
CA ASN A 264 11.39 -15.93 -2.69
C ASN A 264 11.37 -17.44 -3.01
N ARG A 265 10.23 -17.99 -3.46
CA ARG A 265 10.13 -19.40 -3.88
C ARG A 265 10.99 -19.74 -5.10
N PHE A 266 11.53 -18.74 -5.80
CA PHE A 266 12.36 -18.88 -7.00
C PHE A 266 13.85 -18.60 -6.77
N VAL A 267 14.24 -18.18 -5.55
CA VAL A 267 15.64 -17.91 -5.20
C VAL A 267 16.41 -19.21 -4.97
N ASP A 268 17.54 -19.37 -5.63
CA ASP A 268 18.33 -20.60 -5.64
C ASP A 268 19.35 -20.65 -4.51
N TYR A 269 18.89 -20.80 -3.27
CA TYR A 269 19.74 -20.85 -2.07
C TYR A 269 20.82 -21.96 -2.09
N LYS A 270 20.77 -22.92 -3.02
CA LYS A 270 21.80 -23.96 -3.15
C LYS A 270 23.05 -23.44 -3.84
N ASP A 271 22.89 -22.43 -4.69
CA ASP A 271 23.97 -21.74 -5.39
C ASP A 271 24.05 -20.30 -4.87
N GLN A 272 24.99 -20.06 -3.96
CA GLN A 272 25.07 -18.78 -3.24
C GLN A 272 25.41 -17.61 -4.16
N GLU A 273 26.24 -17.83 -5.20
CA GLU A 273 26.56 -16.79 -6.18
C GLU A 273 25.31 -16.43 -6.98
N LYS A 274 24.56 -17.44 -7.43
CA LYS A 274 23.30 -17.23 -8.14
C LYS A 274 22.24 -16.59 -7.25
N ALA A 275 22.06 -17.08 -6.03
CA ALA A 275 21.10 -16.51 -5.08
C ALA A 275 21.39 -15.03 -4.81
N TYR A 276 22.66 -14.65 -4.67
CA TYR A 276 23.04 -13.26 -4.48
C TYR A 276 22.71 -12.40 -5.71
N LYS A 277 23.02 -12.88 -6.93
CA LYS A 277 22.61 -12.19 -8.17
C LYS A 277 21.09 -12.02 -8.25
N GLN A 278 20.33 -13.05 -7.88
CA GLN A 278 18.87 -12.98 -7.87
C GLN A 278 18.36 -11.96 -6.84
N PHE A 279 18.93 -11.94 -5.63
CA PHE A 279 18.62 -10.93 -4.62
C PHE A 279 18.81 -9.50 -5.15
N LYS A 280 19.94 -9.24 -5.82
CA LYS A 280 20.22 -7.93 -6.42
C LYS A 280 19.23 -7.58 -7.52
N GLU A 281 18.95 -8.52 -8.42
CA GLU A 281 18.03 -8.32 -9.54
C GLU A 281 16.59 -8.09 -9.06
N ILE A 282 16.12 -8.84 -8.07
CA ILE A 282 14.77 -8.68 -7.48
C ILE A 282 14.58 -7.26 -6.93
N PHE A 283 15.57 -6.71 -6.22
CA PHE A 283 15.50 -5.33 -5.69
C PHE A 283 15.73 -4.25 -6.75
N ALA A 284 16.59 -4.50 -7.74
CA ALA A 284 16.79 -3.58 -8.86
C ALA A 284 15.49 -3.40 -9.67
N ARG A 285 14.74 -4.49 -9.84
CA ARG A 285 13.48 -4.53 -10.59
C ARG A 285 12.23 -4.47 -9.70
N HIS A 286 12.39 -4.08 -8.43
CA HIS A 286 11.32 -4.04 -7.44
C HIS A 286 10.03 -3.36 -7.92
N GLY A 287 10.17 -2.25 -8.67
CA GLY A 287 9.03 -1.52 -9.22
C GLY A 287 8.24 -2.25 -10.30
N GLU A 288 8.86 -3.22 -10.99
CA GLU A 288 8.25 -3.94 -12.12
C GLU A 288 7.25 -5.01 -11.67
N TRP A 289 7.50 -5.64 -10.51
CA TRP A 289 6.73 -6.80 -10.06
C TRP A 289 5.97 -6.58 -8.75
N LYS A 290 6.32 -5.58 -7.92
CA LYS A 290 5.69 -5.41 -6.59
C LYS A 290 4.18 -5.14 -6.64
N THR A 291 3.68 -4.63 -7.77
CA THR A 291 2.28 -4.27 -7.98
C THR A 291 1.47 -5.39 -8.63
N THR A 292 2.10 -6.39 -9.23
CA THR A 292 1.39 -7.51 -9.88
C THR A 292 0.72 -8.41 -8.84
N ASP A 293 -0.31 -9.14 -9.26
CA ASP A 293 -0.97 -10.14 -8.42
C ASP A 293 -0.07 -11.37 -8.18
N PHE A 294 -0.51 -12.31 -7.35
CA PHE A 294 0.33 -13.47 -7.00
C PHE A 294 0.67 -14.34 -8.22
N GLY A 295 -0.25 -14.48 -9.18
CA GLY A 295 -0.01 -15.17 -10.44
C GLY A 295 1.02 -14.42 -11.30
N GLY A 296 0.85 -13.11 -11.45
CA GLY A 296 1.77 -12.27 -12.20
C GLY A 296 3.20 -12.25 -11.64
N ILE A 297 3.39 -12.43 -10.32
CA ILE A 297 4.75 -12.59 -9.76
C ILE A 297 5.39 -13.92 -10.21
N VAL A 298 4.60 -15.00 -10.27
CA VAL A 298 5.08 -16.30 -10.76
C VAL A 298 5.45 -16.19 -12.23
N ASP A 299 4.59 -15.61 -13.05
CA ASP A 299 4.84 -15.39 -14.48
C ASP A 299 6.06 -14.48 -14.68
N TYR A 300 6.16 -13.40 -13.91
CA TYR A 300 7.33 -12.52 -13.96
C TYR A 300 8.63 -13.25 -13.60
N ALA A 301 8.64 -14.05 -12.54
CA ALA A 301 9.81 -14.82 -12.14
C ALA A 301 10.24 -15.83 -13.23
N ILE A 302 9.28 -16.50 -13.87
CA ILE A 302 9.55 -17.54 -14.87
C ILE A 302 9.88 -16.91 -16.23
N GLU A 303 9.04 -16.02 -16.73
CA GLU A 303 9.09 -15.52 -18.10
C GLU A 303 10.03 -14.33 -18.25
N THR A 304 10.08 -13.44 -17.26
CA THR A 304 10.92 -12.23 -17.31
C THR A 304 12.29 -12.48 -16.72
N LEU A 305 12.35 -13.04 -15.50
CA LEU A 305 13.63 -13.28 -14.82
C LEU A 305 14.26 -14.63 -15.21
N SER A 306 13.53 -15.50 -15.91
CA SER A 306 14.00 -16.86 -16.25
C SER A 306 14.36 -17.71 -15.04
N TYR A 307 13.80 -17.42 -13.87
CA TYR A 307 14.06 -18.18 -12.65
C TYR A 307 13.33 -19.52 -12.66
N GLN A 308 13.94 -20.48 -11.95
CA GLN A 308 13.36 -21.80 -11.76
C GLN A 308 12.77 -21.91 -10.37
N TYR A 309 11.60 -22.51 -10.23
CA TYR A 309 10.95 -22.72 -8.95
C TYR A 309 11.79 -23.61 -8.03
N GLN A 310 12.04 -23.15 -6.80
CA GLN A 310 12.87 -23.84 -5.80
C GLN A 310 12.06 -24.38 -4.62
N GLY A 311 10.85 -23.85 -4.38
CA GLY A 311 9.96 -24.35 -3.33
C GLY A 311 10.34 -23.94 -1.90
N ASN A 312 10.96 -22.76 -1.74
CA ASN A 312 11.53 -22.29 -0.47
C ASN A 312 10.52 -21.91 0.63
N ARG A 313 9.25 -22.31 0.53
CA ARG A 313 8.22 -21.94 1.52
C ARG A 313 8.57 -22.43 2.92
N LEU A 314 8.98 -23.70 3.05
CA LEU A 314 9.37 -24.27 4.35
C LEU A 314 10.60 -23.56 4.95
N GLN A 315 11.54 -23.15 4.11
CA GLN A 315 12.71 -22.38 4.55
C GLN A 315 12.26 -21.04 5.14
N ASN A 316 11.35 -20.35 4.44
CA ASN A 316 10.79 -19.07 4.87
C ASN A 316 10.04 -19.19 6.20
N ASP A 317 9.23 -20.23 6.40
CA ASP A 317 8.52 -20.46 7.67
C ASP A 317 9.49 -20.59 8.86
N VAL A 318 10.64 -21.25 8.63
CA VAL A 318 11.66 -21.38 9.68
C VAL A 318 12.41 -20.07 9.93
N VAL A 319 12.71 -19.30 8.89
CA VAL A 319 13.31 -17.97 9.04
C VAL A 319 12.35 -17.02 9.76
N LYS A 320 11.05 -17.10 9.47
CA LYS A 320 10.01 -16.36 10.18
C LYS A 320 9.97 -16.71 11.66
N ALA A 321 9.95 -18.00 12.02
CA ALA A 321 9.98 -18.42 13.42
C ALA A 321 11.26 -17.95 14.14
N GLU A 322 12.40 -17.96 13.47
CA GLU A 322 13.65 -17.40 14.00
C GLU A 322 13.53 -15.88 14.24
N PHE A 323 12.96 -15.16 13.28
CA PHE A 323 12.75 -13.71 13.37
C PHE A 323 11.75 -13.34 14.48
N GLU A 324 10.68 -14.11 14.65
CA GLU A 324 9.73 -13.95 15.76
C GLU A 324 10.38 -14.24 17.11
N ALA A 325 11.20 -15.29 17.21
CA ALA A 325 11.93 -15.63 18.44
C ALA A 325 12.95 -14.54 18.81
N LEU A 326 13.60 -13.93 17.81
CA LEU A 326 14.45 -12.74 17.97
C LEU A 326 13.67 -11.53 18.52
N GLY A 327 12.33 -11.50 18.44
CA GLY A 327 11.51 -10.32 18.75
C GLY A 327 11.36 -9.37 17.56
N GLY A 328 11.68 -9.83 16.35
CA GLY A 328 11.60 -9.08 15.11
C GLY A 328 10.16 -8.78 14.68
N THR A 329 9.88 -7.52 14.36
CA THR A 329 8.53 -7.06 14.02
C THR A 329 8.46 -6.22 12.73
N ALA A 330 9.61 -5.85 12.17
CA ALA A 330 9.71 -5.01 10.97
C ALA A 330 10.96 -5.31 10.15
N THR A 331 10.86 -5.08 8.84
CA THR A 331 11.99 -5.15 7.90
C THR A 331 12.30 -3.77 7.34
N PRO A 332 13.58 -3.41 7.14
CA PRO A 332 14.76 -4.22 7.47
C PRO A 332 15.04 -4.24 8.99
N THR A 333 15.52 -5.39 9.47
CA THR A 333 16.17 -5.54 10.77
C THR A 333 17.55 -6.13 10.52
N ILE A 334 18.60 -5.45 10.97
CA ILE A 334 19.99 -5.82 10.74
C ILE A 334 20.62 -6.16 12.08
N VAL A 335 21.38 -7.24 12.14
CA VAL A 335 22.13 -7.67 13.32
C VAL A 335 23.59 -7.86 12.93
N VAL A 336 24.52 -7.32 13.73
CA VAL A 336 25.95 -7.47 13.53
C VAL A 336 26.54 -8.28 14.67
N ASN A 337 27.18 -9.41 14.34
CA ASN A 337 27.84 -10.35 15.27
C ASN A 337 26.96 -10.89 16.42
N ASN A 338 25.64 -10.78 16.32
CA ASN A 338 24.71 -11.04 17.42
C ASN A 338 24.94 -10.11 18.63
N ASP A 339 25.65 -8.99 18.45
CA ASP A 339 25.97 -8.04 19.51
C ASP A 339 25.16 -6.75 19.39
N LYS A 340 24.94 -6.29 18.15
CA LYS A 340 24.31 -5.01 17.86
C LYS A 340 23.24 -5.19 16.79
N ALA A 341 22.14 -4.47 16.91
CA ALA A 341 21.11 -4.43 15.90
C ALA A 341 20.81 -3.01 15.41
N PHE A 342 20.14 -2.92 14.26
CA PHE A 342 19.69 -1.69 13.61
C PHE A 342 18.35 -1.96 12.94
N VAL A 343 17.34 -1.16 13.25
CA VAL A 343 15.96 -1.45 12.83
C VAL A 343 15.31 -0.19 12.26
N GLY A 344 14.52 -0.37 11.20
CA GLY A 344 13.69 0.69 10.66
C GLY A 344 14.44 1.65 9.71
N PRO A 345 13.92 2.86 9.50
CA PRO A 345 14.32 3.72 8.37
C PRO A 345 15.76 4.25 8.44
N ASN A 346 16.34 4.33 9.63
CA ASN A 346 17.71 4.82 9.83
C ASN A 346 18.77 3.71 9.82
N ALA A 347 18.36 2.44 9.74
CA ALA A 347 19.25 1.29 9.90
C ALA A 347 20.47 1.33 8.97
N ALA A 348 20.31 1.85 7.75
CA ALA A 348 21.41 1.99 6.79
C ALA A 348 22.51 2.93 7.30
N ALA A 349 22.16 4.15 7.71
CA ALA A 349 23.14 5.13 8.17
C ALA A 349 23.82 4.70 9.48
N GLU A 350 23.04 4.15 10.41
CA GLU A 350 23.55 3.67 11.70
C GLU A 350 24.50 2.48 11.53
N LEU A 351 24.17 1.52 10.66
CA LEU A 351 25.04 0.39 10.32
C LEU A 351 26.36 0.86 9.71
N ILE A 352 26.29 1.78 8.74
CA ILE A 352 27.47 2.31 8.05
C ILE A 352 28.44 2.96 9.04
N ASN A 353 27.93 3.79 9.95
CA ASN A 353 28.74 4.44 10.98
C ASN A 353 29.36 3.41 11.93
N TYR A 354 28.57 2.43 12.38
CA TYR A 354 29.06 1.37 13.25
C TYR A 354 30.18 0.54 12.60
N LEU A 355 30.02 0.15 11.34
CA LEU A 355 31.03 -0.63 10.63
C LEU A 355 32.32 0.17 10.42
N ASP A 356 32.25 1.48 10.15
CA ASP A 356 33.43 2.33 10.05
C ASP A 356 34.22 2.38 11.36
N GLU A 357 33.52 2.44 12.50
CA GLU A 357 34.15 2.40 13.83
C GLU A 357 34.78 1.04 14.14
N GLN A 358 34.12 -0.07 13.79
CA GLN A 358 34.61 -1.42 14.05
C GLN A 358 35.80 -1.80 13.17
N ILE A 359 35.83 -1.36 11.91
CA ILE A 359 36.88 -1.71 10.95
C ILE A 359 38.14 -0.83 11.14
N ALA A 360 38.01 0.35 11.75
CA ALA A 360 39.13 1.22 12.06
C ALA A 360 39.94 0.78 13.30
N GLN A 361 39.39 -0.12 14.11
CA GLN A 361 40.02 -0.73 15.30
C GLN A 361 40.79 -2.00 14.93
#